data_AF-A0A2W4WNW9-F1
#
_entry.id   AF-A0A2W4WNW9-F1
#
_cell.length_a   1.000
_cell.length_b   1.000
_cell.length_c   1.000
_cell.angle_alpha   90.00
_cell.angle_beta   90.00
_cell.angle_gamma   90.00
#
_symmetry.space_group_name_H-M   'P 1'
#
loop_
_entity.id
_entity.type
_entity.pdbx_description
1 polymer ?
#
loop_
_entity_poly.entity_id
_entity_poly.type
_entity_poly.pdbx_seq_one_letter_code
_entity_poly.pdbx_strand_id
1 'polypeptide(L)'
;MKSTVHLRQGLLVLSLGLAALPAAATDDCEAPLNRWQSRDAVRQMAAAQGWQIQRLKIDDGCYEVRGTDAQGRSFKAKIDPETLKVLKLKQDDHQRDRDEKASQPVRPAQADGATPSSPLPPPGSAPRGQIE
;
A
#
# COMPACT_ATOMS: atom_id res chain seq x y z
N MET A 1 -40.15 55.25 -50.88
CA MET A 1 -40.25 53.85 -50.41
C MET A 1 -39.56 53.77 -49.05
N LYS A 2 -40.22 53.17 -48.07
CA LYS A 2 -39.89 53.22 -46.64
C LYS A 2 -39.28 51.88 -46.26
N SER A 3 -38.05 51.83 -45.76
CA SER A 3 -37.49 50.65 -45.09
C SER A 3 -36.61 51.10 -43.94
N THR A 4 -37.24 51.29 -42.78
CA THR A 4 -36.60 51.36 -41.47
C THR A 4 -36.03 49.97 -41.17
N VAL A 5 -34.71 49.78 -41.27
CA VAL A 5 -34.08 48.52 -40.86
C VAL A 5 -33.89 48.56 -39.36
N HIS A 6 -34.67 47.72 -38.70
CA HIS A 6 -34.85 47.65 -37.27
C HIS A 6 -33.56 47.32 -36.50
N LEU A 7 -33.34 48.08 -35.45
CA LEU A 7 -32.60 47.70 -34.23
C LEU A 7 -32.99 46.27 -33.83
N ARG A 8 -32.16 45.28 -34.16
CA ARG A 8 -32.16 43.94 -33.54
C ARG A 8 -30.73 43.46 -33.38
N GLN A 9 -30.05 44.14 -32.45
CA GLN A 9 -29.03 43.53 -31.61
C GLN A 9 -29.52 42.14 -31.17
N GLY A 10 -28.78 41.10 -31.51
CA GLY A 10 -29.14 39.74 -31.16
C GLY A 10 -28.03 38.77 -31.57
N LEU A 11 -26.81 39.05 -31.13
CA LEU A 11 -25.68 38.13 -31.24
C LEU A 11 -25.93 36.98 -30.25
N LEU A 12 -26.63 35.93 -30.68
CA LEU A 12 -26.86 34.73 -29.88
C LEU A 12 -25.68 33.78 -30.11
N VAL A 13 -24.62 33.98 -29.32
CA VAL A 13 -23.52 33.02 -29.16
C VAL A 13 -24.10 31.76 -28.52
N LEU A 14 -24.23 30.68 -29.29
CA LEU A 14 -24.58 29.38 -28.74
C LEU A 14 -23.34 28.84 -28.00
N SER A 15 -23.34 29.01 -26.69
CA SER A 15 -22.31 28.49 -25.78
C SER A 15 -22.21 26.97 -25.93
N LEU A 16 -21.06 26.50 -26.41
CA LEU A 16 -20.70 25.08 -26.41
C LEU A 16 -20.49 24.68 -24.94
N GLY A 17 -21.52 24.06 -24.35
CA GLY A 17 -21.44 23.49 -23.01
C GLY A 17 -20.46 22.34 -22.99
N LEU A 18 -19.21 22.63 -22.63
CA LEU A 18 -18.23 21.60 -22.32
C LEU A 18 -18.65 20.98 -20.98
N ALA A 19 -19.35 19.84 -21.04
CA ALA A 19 -19.64 19.04 -19.87
C ALA A 19 -18.31 18.56 -19.28
N ALA A 20 -17.78 19.31 -18.32
CA ALA A 20 -16.68 18.88 -17.50
C ALA A 20 -17.19 17.73 -16.62
N LEU A 21 -16.97 16.50 -17.06
CA LEU A 21 -17.06 15.33 -16.20
C LEU A 21 -16.06 15.54 -15.05
N PRO A 22 -16.47 15.42 -13.78
CA PRO A 22 -15.51 15.49 -12.70
C PRO A 22 -14.55 14.31 -12.86
N ALA A 23 -13.31 14.59 -13.24
CA ALA A 23 -12.21 13.66 -13.09
C ALA A 23 -11.87 13.60 -11.60
N ALA A 24 -12.76 12.99 -10.82
CA ALA A 24 -12.53 12.74 -9.43
C ALA A 24 -11.42 11.68 -9.37
N ALA A 25 -10.22 12.11 -8.96
CA ALA A 25 -9.14 11.23 -8.57
C ALA A 25 -9.58 10.50 -7.30
N THR A 26 -10.43 9.50 -7.46
CA THR A 26 -10.99 8.70 -6.38
C THR A 26 -10.07 7.49 -6.21
N ASP A 27 -9.19 7.54 -5.21
CA ASP A 27 -8.51 6.32 -4.73
C ASP A 27 -9.51 5.33 -4.08
N ASP A 28 -10.78 5.70 -4.03
CA ASP A 28 -11.92 5.05 -3.38
C ASP A 28 -13.01 4.71 -4.40
N CYS A 29 -13.75 3.62 -4.18
CA CYS A 29 -14.76 3.16 -5.14
C CYS A 29 -16.14 3.68 -4.72
N GLU A 30 -16.80 4.42 -5.60
CA GLU A 30 -18.09 5.08 -5.31
C GLU A 30 -19.28 4.29 -5.85
N ALA A 31 -19.25 2.97 -5.67
CA ALA A 31 -20.32 2.07 -6.12
C ALA A 31 -21.40 1.91 -5.04
N PRO A 32 -22.71 2.04 -5.35
CA PRO A 32 -23.77 1.75 -4.41
C PRO A 32 -23.74 0.28 -3.98
N LEU A 33 -23.91 -0.02 -2.69
CA LEU A 33 -23.83 -1.39 -2.13
C LEU A 33 -24.72 -2.42 -2.85
N ASN A 34 -25.85 -1.99 -3.42
CA ASN A 34 -26.76 -2.89 -4.15
C ASN A 34 -26.23 -3.36 -5.51
N ARG A 35 -25.19 -2.71 -6.05
CA ARG A 35 -24.51 -3.08 -7.30
C ARG A 35 -23.25 -3.90 -7.06
N TRP A 36 -22.89 -4.11 -5.79
CA TRP A 36 -21.67 -4.82 -5.46
C TRP A 36 -21.81 -6.28 -5.83
N GLN A 37 -20.83 -6.75 -6.59
CA GLN A 37 -20.65 -8.15 -6.88
C GLN A 37 -20.30 -8.90 -5.61
N SER A 38 -20.69 -10.17 -5.56
CA SER A 38 -20.43 -11.02 -4.40
C SER A 38 -18.93 -11.28 -4.22
N ARG A 39 -18.54 -11.67 -3.01
CA ARG A 39 -17.17 -12.12 -2.73
C ARG A 39 -16.79 -13.34 -3.58
N ASP A 40 -17.76 -14.19 -3.92
CA ASP A 40 -17.56 -15.33 -4.81
C ASP A 40 -17.21 -14.88 -6.23
N ALA A 41 -17.84 -13.83 -6.75
CA ALA A 41 -17.50 -13.27 -8.05
C ALA A 41 -16.04 -12.76 -8.08
N VAL A 42 -15.58 -12.13 -7.00
CA VAL A 42 -14.16 -11.74 -6.84
C VAL A 42 -13.24 -12.96 -6.82
N ARG A 43 -13.63 -14.04 -6.14
CA ARG A 43 -12.86 -15.30 -6.11
C ARG A 43 -12.77 -15.96 -7.47
N GLN A 44 -13.85 -15.99 -8.24
CA GLN A 44 -13.87 -16.52 -9.60
C GLN A 44 -13.00 -15.69 -10.54
N MET A 45 -13.09 -14.35 -10.46
CA MET A 45 -12.21 -13.44 -11.20
C MET A 45 -10.73 -13.69 -10.85
N ALA A 46 -10.40 -13.86 -9.57
CA ALA A 46 -9.04 -14.14 -9.13
C ALA A 46 -8.54 -15.50 -9.63
N ALA A 47 -9.38 -16.54 -9.56
CA ALA A 47 -9.05 -17.86 -10.09
C ALA A 47 -8.78 -17.83 -11.59
N ALA A 48 -9.57 -17.05 -12.36
CA ALA A 48 -9.36 -16.86 -13.80
C ALA A 48 -8.01 -16.17 -14.11
N GLN A 49 -7.48 -15.37 -13.19
CA GLN A 49 -6.16 -14.75 -13.32
C GLN A 49 -5.02 -15.61 -12.72
N GLY A 50 -5.32 -16.82 -12.22
CA GLY A 50 -4.35 -17.67 -11.56
C GLY A 50 -3.89 -17.13 -10.20
N TRP A 51 -4.69 -16.28 -9.56
CA TRP A 51 -4.37 -15.68 -8.27
C TRP A 51 -4.86 -16.55 -7.12
N GLN A 52 -4.01 -16.71 -6.12
CA GLN A 52 -4.34 -17.34 -4.84
C GLN A 52 -4.68 -16.26 -3.82
N ILE A 53 -5.98 -16.11 -3.51
CA ILE A 53 -6.44 -15.14 -2.51
C ILE A 53 -6.09 -15.63 -1.11
N GLN A 54 -5.29 -14.85 -0.39
CA GLN A 54 -5.01 -15.04 1.03
C GLN A 54 -5.96 -14.21 1.91
N ARG A 55 -6.33 -13.01 1.46
CA ARG A 55 -7.24 -12.10 2.17
C ARG A 55 -8.11 -11.33 1.18
N LEU A 56 -9.40 -11.23 1.46
CA LEU A 56 -10.35 -10.39 0.74
C LEU A 56 -11.15 -9.60 1.77
N LYS A 57 -10.95 -8.27 1.77
CA LYS A 57 -11.67 -7.32 2.64
C LYS A 57 -12.29 -6.20 1.81
N ILE A 58 -13.15 -5.42 2.45
CA ILE A 58 -13.71 -4.18 1.91
C ILE A 58 -12.96 -3.03 2.58
N ASP A 59 -12.48 -2.07 1.78
CA ASP A 59 -11.65 -0.94 2.22
C ASP A 59 -12.01 0.27 1.36
N ASP A 60 -12.46 1.37 1.98
CA ASP A 60 -12.83 2.62 1.30
C ASP A 60 -13.77 2.41 0.08
N GLY A 61 -14.81 1.60 0.27
CA GLY A 61 -15.77 1.28 -0.79
C GLY A 61 -15.25 0.30 -1.87
N CYS A 62 -13.98 -0.13 -1.81
CA CYS A 62 -13.40 -1.08 -2.76
C CYS A 62 -13.20 -2.47 -2.14
N TYR A 63 -13.06 -3.49 -2.99
CA TYR A 63 -12.49 -4.77 -2.55
C TYR A 63 -10.96 -4.69 -2.51
N GLU A 64 -10.33 -4.95 -1.36
CA GLU A 64 -8.89 -5.19 -1.26
C GLU A 64 -8.63 -6.71 -1.23
N VAL A 65 -7.93 -7.20 -2.25
CA VAL A 65 -7.43 -8.57 -2.33
C VAL A 65 -5.93 -8.57 -2.02
N ARG A 66 -5.51 -9.43 -1.10
CA ARG A 66 -4.09 -9.81 -0.96
C ARG A 66 -3.93 -11.27 -1.28
N GLY A 67 -2.86 -11.59 -1.99
CA GLY A 67 -2.66 -12.93 -2.48
C GLY A 67 -1.32 -13.11 -3.17
N THR A 68 -1.22 -14.24 -3.85
CA THR A 68 -0.07 -14.61 -4.66
C THR A 68 -0.51 -14.74 -6.11
N ASP A 69 0.23 -14.14 -7.04
CA ASP A 69 -0.07 -14.24 -8.47
C ASP A 69 0.36 -15.60 -9.04
N ALA A 70 0.08 -15.83 -10.32
CA ALA A 70 0.46 -17.07 -11.02
C ALA A 70 1.98 -17.30 -11.07
N GLN A 71 2.79 -16.27 -10.81
CA GLN A 71 4.26 -16.34 -10.79
C GLN A 71 4.81 -16.57 -9.38
N GLY A 72 3.94 -16.72 -8.36
CA GLY A 72 4.36 -16.90 -6.99
C GLY A 72 4.69 -15.60 -6.25
N ARG A 73 4.38 -14.42 -6.82
CA ARG A 73 4.68 -13.12 -6.19
C ARG A 73 3.51 -12.64 -5.34
N SER A 74 3.80 -12.16 -4.14
CA SER A 74 2.81 -11.53 -3.27
C SER A 74 2.34 -10.20 -3.86
N PHE A 75 1.04 -9.94 -3.78
CA PHE A 75 0.45 -8.69 -4.25
C PHE A 75 -0.70 -8.22 -3.35
N LYS A 76 -0.99 -6.93 -3.46
CA LYS A 76 -2.24 -6.29 -3.03
C LYS A 76 -2.92 -5.66 -4.23
N ALA A 77 -4.19 -5.98 -4.45
CA ALA A 77 -5.03 -5.37 -5.47
C ALA A 77 -6.22 -4.62 -4.84
N LYS A 78 -6.51 -3.41 -5.31
CA LYS A 78 -7.82 -2.75 -5.13
C LYS A 78 -8.68 -3.04 -6.35
N ILE A 79 -9.90 -3.51 -6.13
CA ILE A 79 -10.84 -3.95 -7.16
C ILE A 79 -12.16 -3.18 -6.98
N ASP A 80 -12.68 -2.69 -8.10
CA ASP A 80 -13.99 -2.06 -8.17
C ASP A 80 -15.10 -3.09 -7.90
N PRO A 81 -15.99 -2.86 -6.93
CA PRO A 81 -16.96 -3.87 -6.51
C PRO A 81 -18.13 -4.05 -7.49
N GLU A 82 -18.44 -3.10 -8.37
CA GLU A 82 -19.53 -3.21 -9.35
C GLU A 82 -19.05 -3.96 -10.62
N THR A 83 -17.85 -3.61 -11.09
CA THR A 83 -17.32 -4.05 -12.38
C THR A 83 -16.25 -5.13 -12.27
N LEU A 84 -15.74 -5.41 -11.06
CA LEU A 84 -14.60 -6.30 -10.81
C LEU A 84 -13.32 -5.89 -11.54
N LYS A 85 -13.20 -4.62 -11.93
CA LYS A 85 -11.99 -4.10 -12.55
C LYS A 85 -10.90 -3.89 -11.51
N VAL A 86 -9.69 -4.33 -11.82
CA VAL A 86 -8.51 -4.08 -10.99
C VAL A 86 -8.11 -2.62 -11.17
N LEU A 87 -8.28 -1.82 -10.12
CA LEU A 87 -7.96 -0.39 -10.13
C LEU A 87 -6.47 -0.15 -9.82
N LYS A 88 -5.92 -0.95 -8.90
CA LYS A 88 -4.53 -0.80 -8.44
C LYS A 88 -3.98 -2.18 -8.11
N LEU A 89 -2.80 -2.52 -8.63
CA LEU A 89 -2.08 -3.74 -8.29
C LEU A 89 -0.68 -3.34 -7.83
N LYS A 90 -0.32 -3.69 -6.59
CA LYS A 90 1.00 -3.49 -6.01
C LYS A 90 1.59 -4.84 -5.66
N GLN A 91 2.82 -5.09 -6.07
CA GLN A 91 3.58 -6.23 -5.54
C GLN A 91 4.02 -5.89 -4.12
N ASP A 92 4.00 -6.89 -3.23
CA ASP A 92 4.48 -6.75 -1.85
C ASP A 92 5.91 -7.29 -1.83
N ASP A 93 6.83 -6.45 -2.26
CA ASP A 93 8.26 -6.61 -2.12
C ASP A 93 8.63 -6.38 -0.66
N HIS A 94 8.40 -7.42 0.15
CA HIS A 94 8.90 -7.50 1.52
C HIS A 94 10.43 -7.53 1.52
N GLN A 95 11.09 -6.40 1.22
CA GLN A 95 12.39 -6.12 1.80
C GLN A 95 12.12 -6.05 3.30
N ARG A 96 12.43 -7.14 4.01
CA ARG A 96 12.47 -7.14 5.46
C ARG A 96 13.57 -6.14 5.82
N ASP A 97 13.20 -4.88 6.07
CA ASP A 97 14.01 -3.95 6.85
C ASP A 97 14.05 -4.49 8.28
N ARG A 98 14.82 -5.57 8.44
CA ARG A 98 15.21 -6.15 9.71
C ARG A 98 16.66 -5.80 9.92
N ASP A 99 16.95 -4.51 9.96
CA ASP A 99 18.20 -4.02 10.52
C ASP A 99 17.88 -2.73 11.28
N GLU A 100 18.56 -2.53 12.39
CA GLU A 100 18.53 -1.31 13.21
C GLU A 100 17.48 -1.21 14.34
N LYS A 101 17.42 -2.25 15.19
CA LYS A 101 17.26 -1.99 16.63
C LYS A 101 17.94 -3.03 17.53
N ALA A 102 19.20 -3.35 17.23
CA ALA A 102 20.06 -4.15 18.11
C ALA A 102 21.48 -3.59 18.19
N SER A 103 21.61 -2.26 18.26
CA SER A 103 22.86 -1.61 18.67
C SER A 103 22.51 -0.52 19.67
N GLN A 104 22.01 -0.91 20.85
CA GLN A 104 22.28 -0.07 22.01
C GLN A 104 23.78 -0.23 22.26
N PRO A 105 24.62 0.81 22.11
CA PRO A 105 26.00 0.71 22.55
C PRO A 105 25.92 0.51 24.07
N VAL A 106 26.32 -0.67 24.52
CA VAL A 106 26.64 -0.89 25.94
C VAL A 106 27.71 0.16 26.26
N ARG A 107 27.32 1.21 26.99
CA ARG A 107 28.24 2.23 27.48
C ARG A 107 29.22 1.49 28.40
N PRO A 108 30.54 1.46 28.12
CA PRO A 108 31.46 1.00 29.14
C PRO A 108 31.46 2.05 30.26
N ALA A 109 31.30 1.57 31.49
CA ALA A 109 31.41 2.37 32.68
C ALA A 109 32.77 3.09 32.68
N GLN A 110 32.76 4.41 32.78
CA GLN A 110 33.96 5.17 33.07
C GLN A 110 34.36 4.89 34.52
N ALA A 111 35.48 4.21 34.71
CA ALA A 111 36.22 4.22 35.96
C ALA A 111 37.56 4.89 35.67
N ASP A 112 37.59 6.22 35.78
CA ASP A 112 38.84 6.98 35.78
C ASP A 112 39.47 6.84 37.17
N GLY A 113 40.58 6.08 37.24
CA GLY A 113 41.34 5.91 38.46
C GLY A 113 42.67 5.18 38.25
N ALA A 114 43.72 5.97 37.99
CA ALA A 114 45.13 5.71 38.32
C ALA A 114 45.95 4.62 37.56
N THR A 115 46.78 5.10 36.61
CA THR A 115 48.23 4.82 36.34
C THR A 115 48.79 3.36 36.23
N PRO A 116 50.02 3.15 35.69
CA PRO A 116 50.31 2.18 34.62
C PRO A 116 50.93 0.85 35.11
N SER A 117 50.98 -0.18 34.26
CA SER A 117 52.12 -1.12 34.06
C SER A 117 51.69 -2.40 33.33
N SER A 118 52.40 -2.78 32.26
CA SER A 118 52.48 -4.16 31.74
C SER A 118 53.19 -5.09 32.77
N PRO A 119 53.35 -6.43 32.58
CA PRO A 119 52.91 -7.34 31.51
C PRO A 119 52.27 -8.70 32.00
N LEU A 120 51.84 -9.52 31.03
CA LEU A 120 51.57 -10.99 31.03
C LEU A 120 52.60 -11.86 31.83
N PRO A 121 52.45 -13.21 32.07
CA PRO A 121 51.57 -14.27 31.50
C PRO A 121 51.09 -15.31 32.60
N PRO A 122 51.00 -16.65 32.40
CA PRO A 122 49.91 -17.44 31.81
C PRO A 122 49.40 -18.58 32.76
N PRO A 123 48.95 -19.77 32.29
CA PRO A 123 47.57 -20.23 32.41
C PRO A 123 47.41 -21.43 33.36
N GLY A 124 46.18 -21.79 33.72
CA GLY A 124 46.00 -23.07 34.43
C GLY A 124 44.60 -23.38 34.86
N SER A 125 44.05 -24.41 34.24
CA SER A 125 43.30 -25.47 34.90
C SER A 125 41.88 -25.15 35.37
N ALA A 126 40.91 -25.76 34.67
CA ALA A 126 39.61 -26.18 35.19
C ALA A 126 39.79 -27.11 36.44
N PRO A 127 38.74 -27.63 37.12
CA PRO A 127 37.29 -27.61 36.83
C PRO A 127 36.38 -27.52 38.11
N ARG A 128 35.10 -27.90 37.93
CA ARG A 128 34.02 -28.18 38.91
C ARG A 128 33.36 -26.92 39.50
N GLY A 129 32.04 -26.77 39.45
CA GLY A 129 30.96 -27.77 39.45
C GLY A 129 30.10 -27.55 40.70
N GLN A 130 28.86 -28.01 40.63
CA GLN A 130 27.76 -27.90 41.62
C GLN A 130 26.92 -26.63 41.50
N ILE A 131 25.67 -26.70 41.06
CA ILE A 131 24.48 -27.43 41.56
C ILE A 131 24.03 -26.95 42.95
N GLU A 132 22.98 -26.13 42.96
CA GLU A 132 21.74 -26.37 43.70
C GLU A 132 20.57 -25.84 42.86
#